data_AF-A0A3S0UCX5-F1
#
_entry.id   AF-A0A3S0UCX5-F1
#
_cell.length_a   1.000
_cell.length_b   1.000
_cell.length_c   1.000
_cell.angle_alpha   90.00
_cell.angle_beta   90.00
_cell.angle_gamma   90.00
#
_symmetry.space_group_name_H-M   'P 1'
#
loop_
_entity.id
_entity.type
_entity.pdbx_description
1 polymer ?
#
loop_
_entity_poly.entity_id
_entity_poly.type
_entity_poly.pdbx_seq_one_letter_code
_entity_poly.pdbx_strand_id
1 'polypeptide(L)'
;MTRQLASRWALALLAVCFVCLIAAFMTVPAVVSHAAHGSVGDRSSLPVGVATGLDDFWRSGRSTFPAELRQIVDYWRIWHATKIAISGLAVVVLTMLTLGLWRRYAMTTSQTKALAWTAGFATILVIATSGVLAVNIQSTAAPSIALMPMLEEAPARGDLTSTRNEMRIGLTDDSSAESRTPALHTLIRDVAVYHWALTGTALLLAAISGSVAVASWRRRRTTIHTITRARAAYTAIGGIMFIAALLYLTLAVDSLVSALDPAGVLLDLIG
;
A
#
# COMPACT_ATOMS: atom_id res chain seq x y z
N MET A 1 21.87 -10.77 -22.73
CA MET A 1 21.10 -9.91 -21.81
C MET A 1 21.88 -9.39 -20.58
N THR A 2 22.84 -10.12 -20.00
CA THR A 2 23.39 -9.81 -18.66
C THR A 2 24.37 -8.61 -18.57
N ARG A 3 25.10 -8.26 -19.63
CA ARG A 3 25.98 -7.06 -19.66
C ARG A 3 25.24 -5.75 -19.92
N GLN A 4 24.06 -5.79 -20.55
CA GLN A 4 23.31 -4.59 -20.96
C GLN A 4 22.74 -3.79 -19.78
N LEU A 5 22.28 -4.47 -18.72
CA LEU A 5 21.70 -3.85 -17.51
C LEU A 5 22.73 -3.05 -16.67
N ALA A 6 24.03 -3.28 -16.85
CA ALA A 6 25.07 -2.54 -16.14
C ALA A 6 25.59 -1.30 -16.92
N SER A 7 25.09 -1.10 -18.14
CA SER A 7 25.45 0.06 -18.97
C SER A 7 24.90 1.36 -18.35
N ARG A 8 25.65 2.46 -18.48
CA ARG A 8 25.23 3.76 -17.91
C ARG A 8 23.90 4.23 -18.50
N TRP A 9 23.71 4.02 -19.79
CA TRP A 9 22.49 4.39 -20.50
C TRP A 9 21.27 3.58 -20.04
N ALA A 10 21.40 2.27 -19.84
CA ALA A 10 20.30 1.47 -19.32
C ALA A 10 19.89 1.92 -17.91
N LEU A 11 20.86 2.20 -17.02
CA LEU A 11 20.57 2.70 -15.67
C LEU A 11 19.91 4.08 -15.70
N ALA A 12 20.37 4.98 -16.57
CA ALA A 12 19.77 6.30 -16.74
C ALA A 12 18.32 6.19 -17.25
N LEU A 13 18.08 5.34 -18.26
CA LEU A 13 16.73 5.09 -18.78
C LEU A 13 15.81 4.52 -17.70
N LEU A 14 16.26 3.54 -16.91
CA LEU A 14 15.47 2.99 -15.80
C LEU A 14 15.14 4.06 -14.74
N ALA A 15 16.09 4.95 -14.43
CA ALA A 15 15.85 6.06 -13.51
C ALA A 15 14.82 7.06 -14.07
N VAL A 16 14.92 7.43 -15.36
CA VAL A 16 13.94 8.28 -16.04
C VAL A 16 12.57 7.62 -16.06
N CYS A 17 12.48 6.33 -16.41
CA CYS A 17 11.22 5.59 -16.38
C CYS A 17 10.59 5.60 -14.98
N PHE A 18 11.38 5.44 -13.92
CA PHE A 18 10.86 5.53 -12.56
C PHE A 18 10.30 6.93 -12.23
N VAL A 19 10.98 8.00 -12.64
CA VAL A 19 10.47 9.37 -12.48
C VAL A 19 9.15 9.57 -13.26
N CYS A 20 9.06 9.07 -14.48
CA CYS A 20 7.80 9.10 -15.25
C CYS A 20 6.67 8.32 -14.55
N LEU A 21 6.97 7.19 -13.92
CA LEU A 21 5.99 6.41 -13.17
C LEU A 21 5.53 7.14 -11.90
N ILE A 22 6.40 7.90 -11.23
CA ILE A 22 5.98 8.78 -10.13
C ILE A 22 5.00 9.83 -10.64
N ALA A 23 5.31 10.51 -11.74
CA ALA A 23 4.40 11.50 -12.34
C ALA A 23 3.06 10.85 -12.71
N ALA A 24 3.10 9.66 -13.32
CA ALA A 24 1.89 8.91 -13.66
C ALA A 24 1.08 8.51 -12.42
N PHE A 25 1.73 8.09 -11.34
CA PHE A 25 1.06 7.72 -10.08
C PHE A 25 0.25 8.89 -9.48
N MET A 26 0.68 10.13 -9.72
CA MET A 26 0.01 11.32 -9.22
C MET A 26 -1.15 11.78 -10.11
N THR A 27 -1.09 11.54 -11.42
CA THR A 27 -2.02 12.13 -12.40
C THR A 27 -2.97 11.12 -13.04
N VAL A 28 -2.50 9.93 -13.39
CA VAL A 28 -3.26 8.93 -14.16
C VAL A 28 -4.48 8.39 -13.40
N PRO A 29 -4.43 8.11 -12.07
CA PRO A 29 -5.61 7.65 -11.35
C PRO A 29 -6.82 8.58 -11.49
N ALA A 30 -6.61 9.90 -11.48
CA ALA A 30 -7.68 10.86 -11.66
C ALA A 30 -8.32 10.79 -13.04
N VAL A 31 -7.47 10.71 -14.07
CA VAL A 31 -7.91 10.64 -15.46
C VAL A 31 -8.71 9.36 -15.70
N VAL A 32 -8.23 8.22 -15.21
CA VAL A 32 -8.88 6.92 -15.38
C VAL A 32 -10.21 6.86 -14.62
N SER A 33 -10.22 7.27 -13.35
CA SER A 33 -11.45 7.25 -12.56
C SER A 33 -12.50 8.24 -13.05
N HIS A 34 -12.09 9.43 -13.52
CA HIS A 34 -13.01 10.41 -14.12
C HIS A 34 -13.59 9.91 -15.44
N ALA A 35 -12.79 9.26 -16.28
CA ALA A 35 -13.28 8.66 -17.52
C ALA A 35 -14.30 7.54 -17.26
N ALA A 36 -14.15 6.79 -16.16
CA ALA A 36 -15.05 5.69 -15.80
C ALA A 36 -16.33 6.14 -15.08
N HIS A 37 -16.28 7.20 -14.26
CA HIS A 37 -17.37 7.58 -13.34
C HIS A 37 -17.79 9.06 -13.43
N GLY A 38 -17.26 9.83 -14.38
CA GLY A 38 -17.63 11.23 -14.59
C GLY A 38 -17.27 12.14 -13.40
N SER A 39 -18.15 13.09 -13.09
CA SER A 39 -17.90 14.16 -12.12
C SER A 39 -17.93 13.73 -10.64
N VAL A 40 -18.15 12.45 -10.33
CA VAL A 40 -18.08 11.90 -8.96
C VAL A 40 -16.72 12.19 -8.30
N GLY A 41 -15.67 12.39 -9.11
CA GLY A 41 -14.30 12.61 -8.67
C GLY A 41 -13.89 14.04 -8.32
N ASP A 42 -14.80 15.02 -8.22
CA ASP A 42 -14.42 16.35 -7.73
C ASP A 42 -13.97 16.28 -6.27
N ARG A 43 -12.64 16.35 -6.06
CA ARG A 43 -11.99 16.17 -4.75
C ARG A 43 -12.54 17.09 -3.68
N SER A 44 -13.01 18.28 -4.05
CA SER A 44 -13.56 19.25 -3.11
C SER A 44 -14.90 18.79 -2.52
N SER A 45 -15.63 17.92 -3.22
CA SER A 45 -16.92 17.38 -2.80
C SER A 45 -16.86 15.96 -2.23
N LEU A 46 -15.75 15.24 -2.40
CA LEU A 46 -15.62 13.85 -1.94
C LEU A 46 -15.86 13.68 -0.43
N PRO A 47 -15.26 14.49 0.47
CA PRO A 47 -15.51 14.36 1.91
C PRO A 47 -16.99 14.51 2.28
N VAL A 48 -17.66 15.49 1.66
CA VAL A 48 -19.09 15.75 1.85
C VAL A 48 -19.94 14.60 1.32
N GLY A 49 -19.62 14.08 0.13
CA GLY A 49 -20.33 12.95 -0.48
C GLY A 49 -20.18 11.66 0.32
N VAL A 50 -18.98 11.38 0.87
CA VAL A 50 -18.76 10.22 1.75
C VAL A 50 -19.57 10.36 3.04
N ALA A 51 -19.59 11.55 3.66
CA ALA A 51 -20.36 11.81 4.87
C ALA A 51 -21.87 11.63 4.65
N THR A 52 -22.44 12.25 3.61
CA THR A 52 -23.85 12.09 3.26
C THR A 52 -24.17 10.64 2.89
N GLY A 53 -23.36 10.01 2.04
CA GLY A 53 -23.57 8.63 1.63
C GLY A 53 -23.49 7.62 2.77
N LEU A 54 -22.65 7.87 3.78
CA LEU A 54 -22.56 7.05 4.98
C LEU A 54 -23.81 7.19 5.86
N ASP A 55 -24.30 8.42 6.06
CA ASP A 55 -25.56 8.65 6.79
C ASP A 55 -26.73 7.94 6.10
N ASP A 56 -26.88 8.11 4.79
CA ASP A 56 -27.92 7.43 3.99
C ASP A 56 -27.79 5.91 4.06
N PHE A 57 -26.57 5.39 4.01
CA PHE A 57 -26.33 3.96 4.14
C PHE A 57 -26.78 3.45 5.50
N TRP A 58 -26.40 4.14 6.57
CA TRP A 58 -26.79 3.81 7.94
C TRP A 58 -28.31 3.83 8.10
N ARG A 59 -28.96 4.94 7.73
CA ARG A 59 -30.42 5.13 7.81
C ARG A 59 -31.20 4.12 6.99
N SER A 60 -30.62 3.61 5.89
CA SER A 60 -31.28 2.58 5.09
C SER A 60 -31.44 1.24 5.83
N GLY A 61 -30.60 0.96 6.82
CA GLY A 61 -30.57 -0.32 7.54
C GLY A 61 -30.25 -1.53 6.65
N ARG A 62 -29.80 -1.33 5.40
CA ARG A 62 -29.51 -2.40 4.44
C ARG A 62 -28.03 -2.78 4.46
N SER A 63 -27.71 -3.98 3.98
CA SER A 63 -26.33 -4.45 3.80
C SER A 63 -25.66 -3.97 2.50
N THR A 64 -26.39 -3.22 1.67
CA THR A 64 -25.91 -2.77 0.35
C THR A 64 -25.83 -1.24 0.31
N PHE A 65 -24.70 -0.71 -0.17
CA PHE A 65 -24.52 0.73 -0.31
C PHE A 65 -25.61 1.37 -1.20
N PRO A 66 -26.16 2.54 -0.80
CA PRO A 66 -26.98 3.38 -1.66
C PRO A 66 -26.22 3.75 -2.94
N ALA A 67 -26.96 4.15 -3.98
CA ALA A 67 -26.37 4.40 -5.30
C ALA A 67 -25.24 5.43 -5.26
N GLU A 68 -25.40 6.51 -4.50
CA GLU A 68 -24.41 7.58 -4.39
C GLU A 68 -23.11 7.11 -3.71
N LEU A 69 -23.20 6.49 -2.53
CA LEU A 69 -22.04 5.95 -1.83
C LEU A 69 -21.34 4.85 -2.67
N ARG A 70 -22.11 4.02 -3.38
CA ARG A 70 -21.56 2.99 -4.26
C ARG A 70 -20.74 3.59 -5.40
N GLN A 71 -21.20 4.67 -6.02
CA GLN A 71 -20.44 5.37 -7.06
C GLN A 71 -19.12 5.91 -6.53
N ILE A 72 -19.10 6.48 -5.31
CA ILE A 72 -17.87 6.96 -4.67
C ILE A 72 -16.91 5.80 -4.37
N VAL A 73 -17.43 4.69 -3.81
CA VAL A 73 -16.66 3.46 -3.55
C VAL A 73 -16.05 2.89 -4.82
N ASP A 74 -16.80 2.84 -5.92
CA ASP A 74 -16.32 2.33 -7.21
C ASP A 74 -15.28 3.26 -7.85
N TYR A 75 -15.51 4.58 -7.79
CA TYR A 75 -14.52 5.59 -8.19
C TYR A 75 -13.19 5.41 -7.44
N TRP A 76 -13.26 5.25 -6.11
CA TRP A 76 -12.11 5.07 -5.24
C TRP A 76 -11.39 3.75 -5.51
N ARG A 77 -12.15 2.68 -5.78
CA ARG A 77 -11.60 1.38 -6.18
C ARG A 77 -10.77 1.50 -7.46
N ILE A 78 -11.30 2.14 -8.52
CA ILE A 78 -10.56 2.32 -9.78
C ILE A 78 -9.33 3.20 -9.58
N TRP A 79 -9.44 4.22 -8.73
CA TRP A 79 -8.34 5.12 -8.41
C TRP A 79 -7.16 4.35 -7.81
N HIS A 80 -7.41 3.52 -6.80
CA HIS A 80 -6.37 2.71 -6.18
C HIS A 80 -5.93 1.53 -7.04
N ALA A 81 -6.83 0.89 -7.80
CA ALA A 81 -6.46 -0.17 -8.74
C ALA A 81 -5.47 0.33 -9.82
N THR A 82 -5.66 1.56 -10.30
CA THR A 82 -4.71 2.20 -11.22
C THR A 82 -3.34 2.40 -10.55
N LYS A 83 -3.32 2.81 -9.27
CA LYS A 83 -2.09 2.93 -8.48
C LYS A 83 -1.40 1.59 -8.26
N ILE A 84 -2.13 0.48 -8.11
CA ILE A 84 -1.56 -0.87 -8.04
C ILE A 84 -0.76 -1.17 -9.31
N ALA A 85 -1.35 -0.94 -10.49
CA ALA A 85 -0.67 -1.20 -11.76
C ALA A 85 0.62 -0.38 -11.91
N ILE A 86 0.56 0.92 -11.60
CA ILE A 86 1.71 1.83 -11.73
C ILE A 86 2.80 1.48 -10.71
N SER A 87 2.44 1.27 -9.44
CA SER A 87 3.41 0.92 -8.38
C SER A 87 4.03 -0.46 -8.59
N GLY A 88 3.27 -1.45 -9.09
CA GLY A 88 3.80 -2.75 -9.48
C GLY A 88 4.87 -2.64 -10.57
N LEU A 89 4.60 -1.84 -11.62
CA LEU A 89 5.59 -1.56 -12.66
C LEU A 89 6.82 -0.81 -12.11
N ALA A 90 6.61 0.14 -11.19
CA ALA A 90 7.69 0.88 -10.54
C ALA A 90 8.60 -0.04 -9.70
N VAL A 91 8.04 -1.01 -8.97
CA VAL A 91 8.82 -2.03 -8.25
C VAL A 91 9.71 -2.82 -9.21
N VAL A 92 9.19 -3.23 -10.37
CA VAL A 92 9.98 -3.95 -11.40
C VAL A 92 11.13 -3.09 -11.92
N VAL A 93 10.85 -1.85 -12.31
CA VAL A 93 11.86 -0.89 -12.82
C VAL A 93 12.94 -0.63 -11.78
N LEU A 94 12.56 -0.34 -10.53
CA LEU A 94 13.51 -0.11 -9.45
C LEU A 94 14.33 -1.35 -9.10
N THR A 95 13.74 -2.54 -9.18
CA THR A 95 14.46 -3.79 -8.96
C THR A 95 15.53 -3.99 -10.04
N MET A 96 15.18 -3.77 -11.31
CA MET A 96 16.16 -3.81 -12.40
C MET A 96 17.28 -2.79 -12.22
N LEU A 97 16.94 -1.55 -11.85
CA LEU A 97 17.90 -0.48 -11.57
C LEU A 97 18.85 -0.87 -10.43
N THR A 98 18.29 -1.36 -9.32
CA THR A 98 19.04 -1.80 -8.13
C THR A 98 20.00 -2.93 -8.46
N LEU A 99 19.54 -3.96 -9.18
CA LEU A 99 20.37 -5.07 -9.62
C LEU A 99 21.51 -4.60 -10.55
N GLY A 100 21.22 -3.68 -11.47
CA GLY A 100 22.22 -3.09 -12.36
C GLY A 100 23.28 -2.28 -11.61
N LEU A 101 22.87 -1.47 -10.62
CA LEU A 101 23.76 -0.69 -9.76
C LEU A 101 24.68 -1.58 -8.92
N TRP A 102 24.12 -2.61 -8.24
CA TRP A 102 24.92 -3.55 -7.45
C TRP A 102 25.89 -4.36 -8.30
N ARG A 103 25.49 -4.78 -9.52
CA ARG A 103 26.38 -5.44 -10.47
C ARG A 103 27.53 -4.53 -10.89
N ARG A 104 27.23 -3.27 -11.23
CA ARG A 104 28.24 -2.28 -11.61
C ARG A 104 29.22 -2.02 -10.47
N TYR A 105 28.73 -1.95 -9.24
CA TYR A 105 29.56 -1.82 -8.04
C TYR A 105 30.49 -3.03 -7.82
N ALA A 106 29.98 -4.25 -8.07
CA ALA A 106 30.80 -5.46 -7.95
C ALA A 106 31.88 -5.58 -9.03
N MET A 107 31.65 -5.03 -10.24
CA MET A 107 32.55 -5.15 -11.40
C MET A 107 33.59 -4.02 -11.50
N THR A 108 33.37 -2.86 -10.86
CA THR A 108 34.32 -1.74 -10.97
C THR A 108 35.65 -2.06 -10.25
N THR A 109 36.77 -1.60 -10.81
CA THR A 109 38.11 -1.69 -10.18
C THR A 109 38.41 -0.46 -9.32
N SER A 110 37.85 0.71 -9.65
CA SER A 110 37.96 1.94 -8.83
C SER A 110 37.00 1.94 -7.64
N GLN A 111 37.44 2.50 -6.51
CA GLN A 111 36.56 2.69 -5.34
C GLN A 111 35.56 3.82 -5.60
N THR A 112 34.27 3.50 -5.65
CA THR A 112 33.21 4.52 -5.75
C THR A 112 32.19 4.31 -4.63
N LYS A 113 32.46 4.87 -3.45
CA LYS A 113 31.51 4.90 -2.32
C LYS A 113 30.13 5.40 -2.77
N ALA A 114 30.10 6.40 -3.65
CA ALA A 114 28.88 6.93 -4.25
C ALA A 114 28.01 5.85 -4.90
N LEU A 115 28.61 4.92 -5.66
CA LEU A 115 27.85 3.86 -6.34
C LEU A 115 27.23 2.86 -5.34
N ALA A 116 27.94 2.55 -4.26
CA ALA A 116 27.39 1.72 -3.18
C ALA A 116 26.21 2.41 -2.47
N TRP A 117 26.33 3.71 -2.18
CA TRP A 117 25.24 4.51 -1.60
C TRP A 117 24.04 4.58 -2.52
N THR A 118 24.24 4.84 -3.82
CA THR A 118 23.15 4.86 -4.81
C THR A 118 22.45 3.50 -4.91
N ALA A 119 23.21 2.40 -4.91
CA ALA A 119 22.64 1.05 -4.95
C ALA A 119 21.85 0.71 -3.68
N GLY A 120 22.37 1.09 -2.50
CA GLY A 120 21.69 0.94 -1.22
C GLY A 120 20.39 1.75 -1.17
N PHE A 121 20.45 3.02 -1.58
CA PHE A 121 19.27 3.90 -1.66
C PHE A 121 18.22 3.36 -2.63
N ALA A 122 18.61 2.89 -3.81
CA ALA A 122 17.69 2.25 -4.76
C ALA A 122 17.04 1.00 -4.17
N THR A 123 17.76 0.22 -3.35
CA THR A 123 17.20 -0.94 -2.62
C THR A 123 16.12 -0.50 -1.63
N ILE A 124 16.36 0.59 -0.89
CA ILE A 124 15.37 1.17 0.03
C ILE A 124 14.14 1.67 -0.74
N LEU A 125 14.32 2.28 -1.91
CA LEU A 125 13.21 2.70 -2.76
C LEU A 125 12.36 1.52 -3.25
N VAL A 126 12.96 0.36 -3.55
CA VAL A 126 12.20 -0.86 -3.89
C VAL A 126 11.28 -1.25 -2.74
N ILE A 127 11.79 -1.23 -1.51
CA ILE A 127 11.02 -1.56 -0.30
C ILE A 127 9.89 -0.54 -0.10
N ALA A 128 10.21 0.76 -0.10
CA ALA A 128 9.20 1.81 0.07
C ALA A 128 8.10 1.72 -1.00
N THR A 129 8.47 1.52 -2.27
CA THR A 129 7.51 1.39 -3.39
C THR A 129 6.67 0.11 -3.28
N SER A 130 7.24 -0.97 -2.76
CA SER A 130 6.48 -2.21 -2.48
C SER A 130 5.48 -2.02 -1.34
N GLY A 131 5.81 -1.19 -0.34
CA GLY A 131 4.87 -0.75 0.70
C GLY A 131 3.72 0.08 0.11
N VAL A 132 4.03 1.02 -0.79
CA VAL A 132 3.01 1.79 -1.53
C VAL A 132 2.08 0.86 -2.32
N LEU A 133 2.62 -0.17 -2.98
CA LEU A 133 1.82 -1.19 -3.65
C LEU A 133 0.87 -1.90 -2.67
N ALA A 134 1.38 -2.35 -1.50
CA ALA A 134 0.58 -3.05 -0.49
C ALA A 134 -0.59 -2.20 0.04
N VAL A 135 -0.37 -0.93 0.37
CA VAL A 135 -1.45 -0.06 0.86
C VAL A 135 -2.51 0.18 -0.23
N ASN A 136 -2.12 0.27 -1.50
CA ASN A 136 -3.09 0.42 -2.59
C ASN A 136 -3.89 -0.87 -2.85
N ILE A 137 -3.31 -2.05 -2.63
CA ILE A 137 -4.04 -3.33 -2.65
C ILE A 137 -5.10 -3.35 -1.54
N GLN A 138 -4.70 -2.97 -0.32
CA GLN A 138 -5.60 -2.86 0.83
C GLN A 138 -6.74 -1.85 0.56
N SER A 139 -6.44 -0.65 0.07
CA SER A 139 -7.47 0.36 -0.26
C SER A 139 -8.41 -0.08 -1.39
N THR A 140 -7.95 -0.94 -2.30
CA THR A 140 -8.78 -1.50 -3.37
C THR A 140 -9.69 -2.62 -2.86
N ALA A 141 -9.23 -3.41 -1.89
CA ALA A 141 -9.97 -4.54 -1.32
C ALA A 141 -11.21 -4.08 -0.54
N ALA A 142 -11.08 -3.00 0.24
CA ALA A 142 -12.20 -2.39 0.98
C ALA A 142 -12.17 -0.86 0.84
N PRO A 143 -12.65 -0.32 -0.29
CA PRO A 143 -12.59 1.13 -0.56
C PRO A 143 -13.45 1.95 0.41
N SER A 144 -14.55 1.38 0.93
CA SER A 144 -15.41 1.99 1.94
C SER A 144 -14.62 2.41 3.19
N ILE A 145 -13.75 1.53 3.69
CA ILE A 145 -12.89 1.80 4.85
C ILE A 145 -11.77 2.77 4.50
N ALA A 146 -11.19 2.64 3.31
CA ALA A 146 -10.17 3.57 2.82
C ALA A 146 -10.67 5.02 2.67
N LEU A 147 -11.98 5.22 2.55
CA LEU A 147 -12.64 6.52 2.47
C LEU A 147 -12.95 7.13 3.85
N MET A 148 -13.01 6.33 4.92
CA MET A 148 -13.39 6.81 6.25
C MET A 148 -12.52 7.97 6.78
N PRO A 149 -11.19 8.03 6.54
CA PRO A 149 -10.39 9.19 6.94
C PRO A 149 -10.88 10.50 6.33
N MET A 150 -11.56 10.49 5.19
CA MET A 150 -12.13 11.71 4.58
C MET A 150 -13.26 12.32 5.40
N LEU A 151 -13.86 11.57 6.33
CA LEU A 151 -14.90 12.11 7.20
C LEU A 151 -14.37 13.17 8.17
N GLU A 152 -13.06 13.23 8.41
CA GLU A 152 -12.42 14.30 9.18
C GLU A 152 -12.31 15.62 8.39
N GLU A 153 -12.25 15.52 7.06
CA GLU A 153 -12.19 16.67 6.16
C GLU A 153 -13.59 17.26 5.87
N ALA A 154 -14.65 16.52 6.17
CA ALA A 154 -16.03 16.97 5.99
C ALA A 154 -16.39 18.04 7.06
N PRO A 155 -17.10 19.12 6.69
CA PRO A 155 -17.63 20.06 7.67
C PRO A 155 -18.46 19.34 8.73
N ALA A 156 -18.40 19.80 9.98
CA ALA A 156 -19.20 19.21 11.05
C ALA A 156 -20.70 19.27 10.71
N ARG A 157 -21.37 18.11 10.78
CA ARG A 157 -22.81 17.98 10.54
C ARG A 157 -23.47 17.17 11.65
N GLY A 158 -24.67 17.60 12.04
CA GLY A 158 -25.44 16.97 13.11
C GLY A 158 -25.88 15.54 12.79
N ASP A 159 -26.19 15.27 11.53
CA ASP A 159 -26.56 13.95 11.01
C ASP A 159 -25.43 12.91 11.18
N LEU A 160 -24.21 13.23 10.71
CA LEU A 160 -23.04 12.37 10.81
C LEU A 160 -22.64 12.12 12.26
N THR A 161 -22.81 13.12 13.12
CA THR A 161 -22.55 12.98 14.57
C THR A 161 -23.52 11.99 15.21
N SER A 162 -24.82 12.07 14.87
CA SER A 162 -25.82 11.08 15.30
C SER A 162 -25.48 9.70 14.80
N THR A 163 -25.16 9.57 13.50
CA THR A 163 -24.83 8.29 12.87
C THR A 163 -23.59 7.63 13.50
N ARG A 164 -22.53 8.39 13.79
CA ARG A 164 -21.36 7.87 14.53
C ARG A 164 -21.72 7.41 15.94
N ASN A 165 -22.59 8.14 16.64
CA ASN A 165 -23.02 7.74 17.98
C ASN A 165 -23.85 6.46 17.96
N GLU A 166 -24.77 6.32 16.99
CA GLU A 166 -25.55 5.09 16.80
C GLU A 166 -24.66 3.90 16.44
N MET A 167 -23.67 4.10 15.56
CA MET A 167 -22.65 3.07 15.28
C MET A 167 -21.86 2.68 16.52
N ARG A 168 -21.44 3.65 17.35
CA ARG A 168 -20.75 3.36 18.62
C ARG A 168 -21.61 2.51 19.53
N ILE A 169 -22.89 2.85 19.70
CA ILE A 169 -23.83 2.05 20.50
C ILE A 169 -23.86 0.61 19.97
N GLY A 170 -24.03 0.42 18.66
CA GLY A 170 -24.06 -0.91 18.04
C GLY A 170 -22.75 -1.70 18.18
N LEU A 171 -21.60 -1.03 18.34
CA LEU A 171 -20.29 -1.66 18.56
C LEU A 171 -19.99 -1.97 20.03
N THR A 172 -20.64 -1.29 20.98
CA THR A 172 -20.38 -1.43 22.42
C THR A 172 -21.48 -2.15 23.20
N ASP A 173 -22.69 -2.24 22.65
CA ASP A 173 -23.84 -2.91 23.26
C ASP A 173 -24.47 -3.90 22.29
N ASP A 174 -24.11 -5.18 22.45
CA ASP A 174 -24.62 -6.29 21.63
C ASP A 174 -26.15 -6.45 21.71
N SER A 175 -26.80 -5.93 22.77
CA SER A 175 -28.25 -6.05 22.97
C SER A 175 -29.05 -4.96 22.24
N SER A 176 -28.38 -3.87 21.84
CA SER A 176 -28.97 -2.71 21.17
C SER A 176 -29.65 -3.06 19.84
N ALA A 177 -30.51 -2.18 19.33
CA ALA A 177 -31.09 -2.36 17.99
C ALA A 177 -30.03 -2.12 16.92
N GLU A 178 -29.10 -1.20 17.19
CA GLU A 178 -28.00 -0.76 16.37
C GLU A 178 -27.03 -1.91 16.07
N SER A 179 -26.74 -2.79 17.05
CA SER A 179 -25.85 -3.95 16.89
C SER A 179 -26.34 -4.95 15.84
N ARG A 180 -27.66 -5.01 15.63
CA ARG A 180 -28.31 -5.91 14.66
C ARG A 180 -28.45 -5.29 13.26
N THR A 181 -27.97 -4.06 13.07
CA THR A 181 -28.12 -3.33 11.81
C THR A 181 -27.25 -3.96 10.71
N PRO A 182 -27.83 -4.40 9.57
CA PRO A 182 -27.06 -4.97 8.46
C PRO A 182 -25.96 -4.06 7.90
N ALA A 183 -26.16 -2.74 7.97
CA ALA A 183 -25.17 -1.75 7.58
C ALA A 183 -23.90 -1.83 8.45
N LEU A 184 -24.05 -2.01 9.77
CA LEU A 184 -22.95 -2.16 10.72
C LEU A 184 -22.10 -3.39 10.40
N HIS A 185 -22.74 -4.54 10.23
CA HIS A 185 -22.05 -5.79 9.88
C HIS A 185 -21.30 -5.70 8.54
N THR A 186 -21.79 -4.90 7.60
CA THR A 186 -21.11 -4.64 6.33
C THR A 186 -19.83 -3.86 6.55
N LEU A 187 -19.85 -2.81 7.37
CA LEU A 187 -18.65 -2.02 7.70
C LEU A 187 -17.63 -2.86 8.49
N ILE A 188 -18.06 -3.63 9.49
CA ILE A 188 -17.19 -4.54 10.25
C ILE A 188 -16.51 -5.54 9.31
N ARG A 189 -17.26 -6.14 8.40
CA ARG A 189 -16.70 -7.05 7.40
C ARG A 189 -15.69 -6.34 6.49
N ASP A 190 -16.00 -5.13 6.04
CA ASP A 190 -15.10 -4.37 5.17
C ASP A 190 -13.81 -3.99 5.90
N VAL A 191 -13.85 -3.68 7.21
CA VAL A 191 -12.64 -3.49 8.05
C VAL A 191 -11.80 -4.76 8.10
N ALA A 192 -12.44 -5.91 8.32
CA ALA A 192 -11.73 -7.19 8.30
C ALA A 192 -11.05 -7.42 6.94
N VAL A 193 -11.76 -7.20 5.82
CA VAL A 193 -11.21 -7.34 4.46
C VAL A 193 -10.04 -6.38 4.22
N TYR A 194 -10.18 -5.12 4.65
CA TYR A 194 -9.13 -4.09 4.56
C TYR A 194 -7.84 -4.58 5.20
N HIS A 195 -7.92 -5.10 6.43
CA HIS A 195 -6.74 -5.55 7.17
C HIS A 195 -6.23 -6.93 6.73
N TRP A 196 -7.10 -7.88 6.36
CA TRP A 196 -6.66 -9.16 5.80
C TRP A 196 -5.87 -9.00 4.49
N ALA A 197 -6.28 -8.06 3.63
CA ALA A 197 -5.56 -7.75 2.40
C ALA A 197 -4.13 -7.24 2.68
N LEU A 198 -3.96 -6.36 3.67
CA LEU A 198 -2.64 -5.87 4.06
C LEU A 198 -1.82 -6.96 4.75
N THR A 199 -2.40 -7.77 5.63
CA THR A 199 -1.72 -8.90 6.27
C THR A 199 -1.16 -9.86 5.22
N GLY A 200 -1.99 -10.29 4.26
CA GLY A 200 -1.56 -11.21 3.21
C GLY A 200 -0.43 -10.64 2.33
N THR A 201 -0.56 -9.38 1.91
CA THR A 201 0.47 -8.72 1.08
C THR A 201 1.76 -8.46 1.85
N ALA A 202 1.68 -8.01 3.11
CA ALA A 202 2.85 -7.79 3.96
C ALA A 202 3.58 -9.10 4.28
N LEU A 203 2.88 -10.21 4.56
CA LEU A 203 3.51 -11.52 4.74
C LEU A 203 4.25 -11.98 3.47
N LEU A 204 3.67 -11.78 2.29
CA LEU A 204 4.33 -12.09 1.02
C LEU A 204 5.61 -11.26 0.85
N LEU A 205 5.56 -9.94 1.10
CA LEU A 205 6.72 -9.06 1.02
C LEU A 205 7.80 -9.44 2.06
N ALA A 206 7.40 -9.82 3.27
CA ALA A 206 8.29 -10.33 4.30
C ALA A 206 8.99 -11.62 3.85
N ALA A 207 8.25 -12.58 3.28
CA ALA A 207 8.79 -13.84 2.79
C ALA A 207 9.77 -13.65 1.63
N ILE A 208 9.43 -12.78 0.66
CA ILE A 208 10.33 -12.41 -0.44
C ILE A 208 11.61 -11.77 0.11
N SER A 209 11.46 -10.80 1.02
CA SER A 209 12.59 -10.08 1.61
C SER A 209 13.51 -10.99 2.42
N GLY A 210 12.94 -11.84 3.26
CA GLY A 210 13.67 -12.84 4.03
C GLY A 210 14.40 -13.84 3.13
N SER A 211 13.75 -14.29 2.05
CA SER A 211 14.37 -15.19 1.07
C SER A 211 15.57 -14.55 0.37
N VAL A 212 15.46 -13.27 -0.02
CA VAL A 212 16.58 -12.51 -0.61
C VAL A 212 17.69 -12.29 0.41
N ALA A 213 17.37 -12.03 1.68
CA ALA A 213 18.35 -11.89 2.74
C ALA A 213 19.15 -13.19 2.96
N VAL A 214 18.46 -14.32 3.07
CA VAL A 214 19.07 -15.66 3.20
C VAL A 214 19.92 -16.00 1.98
N ALA A 215 19.39 -15.78 0.76
CA ALA A 215 20.13 -16.03 -0.47
C ALA A 215 21.41 -15.17 -0.55
N SER A 216 21.33 -13.90 -0.16
CA SER A 216 22.48 -12.99 -0.10
C SER A 216 23.52 -13.47 0.90
N TRP A 217 23.09 -13.93 2.08
CA TRP A 217 23.98 -14.49 3.09
C TRP A 217 24.68 -15.79 2.62
N ARG A 218 23.95 -16.68 1.95
CA ARG A 218 24.52 -17.91 1.36
C ARG A 218 25.57 -17.58 0.31
N ARG A 219 25.28 -16.66 -0.61
CA ARG A 219 26.23 -16.20 -1.65
C ARG A 219 27.44 -15.47 -1.07
N ARG A 220 27.26 -14.75 0.04
CA ARG A 220 28.37 -14.13 0.78
C ARG A 220 29.36 -15.19 1.27
N ARG A 221 28.88 -16.32 1.79
CA ARG A 221 29.73 -17.43 2.28
C ARG A 221 30.50 -18.12 1.15
N THR A 222 29.89 -18.30 -0.02
CA THR A 222 30.59 -18.92 -1.17
C THR A 222 31.65 -18.00 -1.79
N THR A 223 31.57 -16.69 -1.56
CA THR A 223 32.49 -15.68 -2.12
C THR A 223 33.70 -15.41 -1.20
N ILE A 224 33.90 -16.21 -0.14
CA ILE A 224 34.94 -16.00 0.88
C ILE A 224 36.37 -15.97 0.29
N HIS A 225 36.60 -16.58 -0.87
CA HIS A 225 37.95 -16.80 -1.38
C HIS A 225 38.43 -15.87 -2.52
N THR A 226 37.63 -14.95 -3.06
CA THR A 226 38.03 -14.27 -4.32
C THR A 226 37.71 -12.77 -4.49
N ILE A 227 36.62 -12.17 -3.96
CA ILE A 227 36.29 -10.74 -4.25
C ILE A 227 35.64 -10.01 -3.05
N THR A 228 36.35 -9.05 -2.46
CA THR A 228 35.89 -8.25 -1.28
C THR A 228 34.64 -7.41 -1.53
N ARG A 229 34.47 -6.84 -2.73
CA ARG A 229 33.32 -5.98 -3.08
C ARG A 229 32.02 -6.73 -3.28
N ALA A 230 32.07 -7.91 -3.91
CA ALA A 230 30.92 -8.78 -4.03
C ALA A 230 30.40 -9.21 -2.64
N ARG A 231 31.32 -9.51 -1.72
CA ARG A 231 30.99 -9.77 -0.31
C ARG A 231 30.33 -8.56 0.36
N ALA A 232 30.83 -7.34 0.14
CA ALA A 232 30.23 -6.12 0.67
C ALA A 232 28.81 -5.90 0.13
N ALA A 233 28.59 -6.08 -1.17
CA ALA A 233 27.27 -5.95 -1.80
C ALA A 233 26.26 -6.95 -1.20
N TYR A 234 26.61 -8.23 -1.11
CA TYR A 234 25.73 -9.23 -0.50
C TYR A 234 25.48 -8.98 1.00
N THR A 235 26.44 -8.38 1.71
CA THR A 235 26.25 -8.01 3.12
C THR A 235 25.23 -6.87 3.25
N ALA A 236 25.37 -5.82 2.42
CA ALA A 236 24.45 -4.68 2.43
C ALA A 236 23.03 -5.10 2.00
N ILE A 237 22.90 -5.83 0.88
CA ILE A 237 21.61 -6.35 0.41
C ILE A 237 20.99 -7.27 1.49
N GLY A 238 21.77 -8.19 2.04
CA GLY A 238 21.29 -9.10 3.08
C GLY A 238 20.77 -8.37 4.32
N GLY A 239 21.51 -7.37 4.80
CA GLY A 239 21.12 -6.55 5.95
C GLY A 239 19.86 -5.73 5.70
N ILE A 240 19.79 -5.01 4.58
CA ILE A 240 18.63 -4.18 4.21
C ILE A 240 17.38 -5.06 4.05
N MET A 241 17.49 -6.18 3.34
CA MET A 241 16.35 -7.07 3.10
C MET A 241 15.91 -7.82 4.37
N PHE A 242 16.84 -8.09 5.30
CA PHE A 242 16.48 -8.64 6.61
C PHE A 242 15.66 -7.62 7.43
N ILE A 243 16.10 -6.37 7.49
CA ILE A 243 15.34 -5.30 8.15
C ILE A 243 13.97 -5.12 7.50
N ALA A 244 13.90 -5.10 6.17
CA ALA A 244 12.64 -5.02 5.44
C ALA A 244 11.70 -6.19 5.79
N ALA A 245 12.22 -7.42 5.87
CA ALA A 245 11.43 -8.58 6.27
C ALA A 245 10.83 -8.43 7.67
N LEU A 246 11.60 -7.90 8.63
CA LEU A 246 11.10 -7.61 9.98
C LEU A 246 10.02 -6.53 9.97
N LEU A 247 10.25 -5.42 9.25
CA LEU A 247 9.26 -4.33 9.15
C LEU A 247 7.93 -4.81 8.55
N TYR A 248 7.98 -5.59 7.47
CA TYR A 248 6.77 -6.16 6.88
C TYR A 248 6.10 -7.20 7.78
N LEU A 249 6.87 -7.97 8.55
CA LEU A 249 6.31 -8.89 9.53
C LEU A 249 5.59 -8.14 10.65
N THR A 250 6.18 -7.06 11.18
CA THR A 250 5.52 -6.19 12.16
C THR A 250 4.21 -5.62 11.60
N LEU A 251 4.25 -5.08 10.37
CA LEU A 251 3.06 -4.58 9.69
C LEU A 251 1.99 -5.66 9.49
N ALA A 252 2.40 -6.88 9.15
CA ALA A 252 1.49 -8.01 8.98
C ALA A 252 0.82 -8.42 10.30
N VAL A 253 1.58 -8.43 11.40
CA VAL A 253 1.07 -8.75 12.74
C VAL A 253 0.10 -7.69 13.23
N ASP A 254 0.46 -6.41 13.09
CA ASP A 254 -0.39 -5.28 13.45
C ASP A 254 -1.73 -5.32 12.68
N SER A 255 -1.65 -5.52 11.37
CA SER A 255 -2.82 -5.67 10.53
C SER A 255 -3.60 -6.96 10.85
N LEU A 256 -2.94 -8.05 11.24
CA LEU A 256 -3.62 -9.28 11.63
C LEU A 256 -4.45 -9.09 12.91
N VAL A 257 -3.88 -8.41 13.92
CA VAL A 257 -4.62 -8.07 15.14
C VAL A 257 -5.86 -7.24 14.80
N SER A 258 -5.70 -6.23 13.94
CA SER A 258 -6.80 -5.40 13.45
C SER A 258 -7.86 -6.20 12.67
N ALA A 259 -7.44 -7.22 11.90
CA ALA A 259 -8.35 -8.08 11.16
C ALA A 259 -9.12 -9.08 12.04
N LEU A 260 -8.57 -9.42 13.21
CA LEU A 260 -9.19 -10.30 14.20
C LEU A 260 -10.15 -9.55 15.14
N ASP A 261 -9.97 -8.24 15.30
CA ASP A 261 -10.89 -7.34 16.00
C ASP A 261 -11.37 -6.16 15.11
N PRO A 262 -12.13 -6.45 14.04
CA PRO A 262 -12.59 -5.42 13.12
C PRO A 262 -13.62 -4.46 13.74
N ALA A 263 -14.31 -4.87 14.82
CA ALA A 263 -15.27 -4.03 15.52
C ALA A 263 -14.55 -2.96 16.35
N GLY A 264 -13.50 -3.33 17.09
CA GLY A 264 -12.66 -2.38 17.82
C GLY A 264 -12.00 -1.36 16.90
N VAL A 265 -11.47 -1.81 15.76
CA VAL A 265 -10.88 -0.91 14.75
C VAL A 265 -11.91 0.04 14.14
N LEU A 266 -13.13 -0.45 13.86
CA LEU A 266 -14.20 0.41 13.36
C LEU A 266 -14.59 1.47 14.40
N LEU A 267 -14.62 1.10 15.68
CA LEU A 267 -14.89 2.01 16.79
C LEU A 267 -13.84 3.13 16.84
N ASP A 268 -12.54 2.80 16.78
CA ASP A 268 -11.45 3.78 16.77
C ASP A 268 -11.55 4.73 15.56
N LEU A 269 -11.97 4.21 14.39
CA LEU A 269 -12.08 4.97 13.15
C LEU A 269 -13.23 5.98 13.13
N ILE A 270 -14.31 5.71 13.87
CA ILE A 270 -15.46 6.63 13.99
C ILE A 270 -15.33 7.61 15.15
N GLY A 271 -14.27 7.48 15.97
CA GLY A 271 -13.85 8.38 17.05
C GLY A 271 -14.58 8.13 18.36
#